data_AF-A0A0K2RSL2-F1
#
_entry.id   AF-A0A0K2RSL2-F1
#
_cell.length_a   1.000
_cell.length_b   1.000
_cell.length_c   1.000
_cell.angle_alpha   90.00
_cell.angle_beta   90.00
_cell.angle_gamma   90.00
#
_symmetry.space_group_name_H-M   'P 1'
#
loop_
_entity.id
_entity.type
_entity.pdbx_description
1 polymer ?
#
loop_
_entity_poly.entity_id
_entity_poly.type
_entity_poly.pdbx_seq_one_letter_code
_entity_poly.pdbx_strand_id
1 'polypeptide(L)'
;MIHAIQIPQDEERPLYKVAIENLAGMQAAVGGYIEIIDLGPLMASLIINEEGKLEKLPINRRATLLFWLLFPSIRHRDAIVGDVLIVGHPDKDGNTTDAPANVVELLFETKSYKAEFQTFDHPTKFNGNLRRFDDYFEAANYALLKAQAWTAVEQTRVVPAGDEVA
;
A
#
# COMPACT_ATOMS: atom_id res chain seq x y z
N MET A 1 9.94 6.53 -19.55
CA MET A 1 9.02 7.27 -18.67
C MET A 1 8.00 6.29 -18.15
N ILE A 2 7.73 6.34 -16.84
CA ILE A 2 6.70 5.54 -16.17
C ILE A 2 5.71 6.46 -15.43
N HIS A 3 4.50 5.99 -15.21
CA HIS A 3 3.49 6.64 -14.38
C HIS A 3 3.40 5.94 -13.02
N ALA A 4 3.84 6.62 -11.98
CA ALA A 4 3.86 6.13 -10.61
C ALA A 4 2.79 6.80 -9.74
N ILE A 5 2.54 6.25 -8.56
CA ILE A 5 1.76 6.89 -7.50
C ILE A 5 2.73 7.34 -6.41
N GLN A 6 2.77 8.64 -6.11
CA GLN A 6 3.46 9.13 -4.93
C GLN A 6 2.57 8.95 -3.69
N ILE A 7 3.14 8.35 -2.64
CA ILE A 7 2.63 8.41 -1.28
C ILE A 7 3.55 9.32 -0.46
N PRO A 8 3.18 10.59 -0.27
CA PRO A 8 3.90 11.47 0.63
C PRO A 8 3.91 10.92 2.06
N GLN A 9 5.02 11.07 2.77
CA GLN A 9 5.14 10.81 4.20
C GLN A 9 4.18 11.72 4.99
N ASP A 10 4.14 12.99 4.61
CA ASP A 10 3.22 13.99 5.14
C ASP A 10 1.78 13.67 4.71
N GLU A 11 0.94 13.34 5.69
CA GLU A 11 -0.46 12.96 5.47
C GLU A 11 -1.36 14.15 5.09
N GLU A 12 -0.93 15.40 5.31
CA GLU A 12 -1.65 16.59 4.81
C GLU A 12 -1.59 16.70 3.29
N ARG A 13 -0.58 16.07 2.66
CA ARG A 13 -0.47 15.97 1.21
C ARG A 13 -1.22 14.73 0.71
N PRO A 14 -2.17 14.86 -0.24
CA PRO A 14 -2.85 13.70 -0.81
C PRO A 14 -1.87 12.86 -1.65
N LEU A 15 -2.27 11.62 -1.93
CA LEU A 15 -1.61 10.82 -2.96
C LEU A 15 -1.76 11.52 -4.31
N TYR A 16 -0.77 11.38 -5.18
CA TYR A 16 -0.86 11.91 -6.54
C TYR A 16 -0.15 11.02 -7.55
N LYS A 17 -0.63 11.06 -8.80
CA LYS A 17 0.03 10.37 -9.92
C LYS A 17 1.17 11.24 -10.43
N VAL A 18 2.32 10.65 -10.75
CA VAL A 18 3.51 11.36 -11.22
C VAL A 18 4.18 10.62 -12.37
N ALA A 19 4.64 11.35 -13.38
CA ALA A 19 5.45 10.80 -14.46
C ALA A 19 6.93 10.88 -14.08
N ILE A 20 7.65 9.75 -14.16
CA ILE A 20 9.07 9.64 -13.82
C ILE A 20 9.84 9.17 -15.04
N GLU A 21 10.88 9.90 -15.42
CA GLU A 21 11.62 9.61 -16.66
C GLU A 21 12.72 8.55 -16.50
N ASN A 22 13.40 8.56 -15.36
CA ASN A 22 14.64 7.83 -15.14
C ASN A 22 14.93 7.63 -13.65
N LEU A 23 16.04 6.96 -13.35
CA LEU A 23 16.53 6.70 -11.99
C LEU A 23 16.67 7.97 -11.15
N ALA A 24 17.24 9.04 -11.70
CA ALA A 24 17.40 10.30 -10.97
C ALA A 24 16.04 10.90 -10.56
N GLY A 25 15.00 10.74 -11.39
CA GLY A 25 13.63 11.11 -11.04
C GLY A 25 13.07 10.28 -9.88
N MET A 26 13.34 8.96 -9.85
CA MET A 26 12.94 8.09 -8.73
C MET A 26 13.66 8.47 -7.44
N GLN A 27 14.97 8.71 -7.51
CA GLN A 27 15.80 9.14 -6.38
C GLN A 27 15.33 10.49 -5.81
N ALA A 28 15.02 11.46 -6.69
CA ALA A 28 14.48 12.75 -6.28
C ALA A 28 13.10 12.63 -5.61
N ALA A 29 12.26 11.70 -6.08
CA ALA A 29 10.92 11.48 -5.55
C ALA A 29 10.89 10.82 -4.16
N VAL A 30 11.89 10.00 -3.82
CA VAL A 30 12.01 9.36 -2.50
C VAL A 30 13.04 10.02 -1.59
N GLY A 31 13.88 10.89 -2.13
CA GLY A 31 14.85 11.70 -1.39
C GLY A 31 16.18 11.02 -1.09
N GLY A 32 16.62 10.06 -1.91
CA GLY A 32 17.89 9.34 -1.67
C GLY A 32 18.16 8.21 -2.67
N TYR A 33 19.06 7.29 -2.31
CA TYR A 33 19.22 6.03 -3.04
C TYR A 33 17.94 5.19 -2.95
N ILE A 34 17.70 4.35 -3.96
CA ILE A 34 16.45 3.61 -4.05
C ILE A 34 16.60 2.17 -3.59
N GLU A 35 15.63 1.70 -2.82
CA GLU A 35 15.39 0.28 -2.59
C GLU A 35 14.00 -0.08 -3.17
N ILE A 36 13.89 -1.28 -3.75
CA ILE A 36 12.64 -1.79 -4.28
C ILE A 36 12.09 -2.88 -3.35
N ILE A 37 10.87 -2.68 -2.87
CA ILE A 37 10.12 -3.70 -2.12
C ILE A 37 9.02 -4.25 -3.02
N ASP A 38 9.06 -5.55 -3.31
CA ASP A 38 8.02 -6.20 -4.10
C ASP A 38 6.70 -6.27 -3.32
N LEU A 39 5.60 -5.89 -3.98
CA LEU A 39 4.23 -6.00 -3.48
C LEU A 39 3.47 -7.06 -4.29
N GLY A 40 4.01 -8.28 -4.36
CA GLY A 40 3.53 -9.38 -5.19
C GLY A 40 2.01 -9.50 -5.34
N PRO A 41 1.18 -9.50 -4.28
CA PRO A 41 -0.28 -9.62 -4.43
C PRO A 41 -0.97 -8.51 -5.24
N LEU A 42 -0.31 -7.36 -5.41
CA LEU A 42 -0.80 -6.22 -6.20
C LEU A 42 -0.16 -6.12 -7.58
N MET A 43 0.78 -7.00 -7.93
CA MET A 43 1.63 -6.86 -9.13
C MET A 43 2.33 -5.49 -9.18
N ALA A 44 2.68 -4.96 -8.02
CA ALA A 44 3.27 -3.64 -7.83
C ALA A 44 4.59 -3.74 -7.06
N SER A 45 5.32 -2.64 -6.97
CA SER A 45 6.48 -2.50 -6.08
C SER A 45 6.48 -1.12 -5.43
N LEU A 46 7.05 -1.04 -4.23
CA LEU A 46 7.41 0.24 -3.62
C LEU A 46 8.83 0.60 -4.02
N ILE A 47 9.05 1.86 -4.37
CA ILE A 47 10.38 2.48 -4.40
C ILE A 47 10.47 3.37 -3.17
N ILE A 48 11.46 3.12 -2.34
CA ILE A 48 11.70 3.84 -1.08
C ILE A 48 13.12 4.40 -1.05
N ASN A 49 13.39 5.31 -0.12
CA ASN A 49 14.77 5.69 0.19
C ASN A 49 15.46 4.56 0.98
N GLU A 50 16.46 3.94 0.36
CA GLU A 50 17.27 2.84 0.93
C GLU A 50 17.91 3.23 2.28
N GLU A 51 18.35 4.47 2.40
CA GLU A 51 19.02 4.99 3.60
C GLU A 51 18.04 5.65 4.58
N GLY A 52 16.74 5.70 4.26
CA GLY A 52 15.77 6.53 4.99
C GLY A 52 15.70 6.23 6.49
N LYS A 53 15.89 4.97 6.90
CA LYS A 53 15.95 4.60 8.34
C LYS A 53 17.25 5.05 9.00
N LEU A 54 18.38 4.96 8.29
CA LEU A 54 19.69 5.46 8.76
C LEU A 54 19.66 6.99 8.91
N GLU A 55 19.00 7.67 8.00
CA GLU A 55 18.77 9.11 8.01
C GLU A 55 17.69 9.56 9.01
N LYS A 56 17.00 8.60 9.66
CA LYS A 56 15.91 8.85 10.61
C LYS A 56 14.74 9.63 10.00
N LEU A 57 14.42 9.35 8.74
CA LEU A 57 13.23 9.91 8.10
C LEU A 57 11.96 9.50 8.89
N PRO A 58 10.93 10.35 8.92
CA PRO A 58 9.70 10.02 9.63
C PRO A 58 8.96 8.84 8.99
N ILE A 59 8.18 8.11 9.79
CA ILE A 59 7.34 7.01 9.30
C ILE A 59 6.31 7.53 8.30
N ASN A 60 6.20 6.83 7.18
CA ASN A 60 5.11 6.98 6.23
C ASN A 60 4.00 6.02 6.64
N ARG A 61 3.02 6.52 7.40
CA ARG A 61 1.93 5.70 7.94
C ARG A 61 1.15 5.01 6.82
N ARG A 62 0.81 5.72 5.75
CA ARG A 62 0.04 5.20 4.61
C ARG A 62 0.77 4.06 3.90
N ALA A 63 2.05 4.23 3.57
CA ALA A 63 2.87 3.17 2.98
C ALA A 63 3.08 1.99 3.95
N THR A 64 3.24 2.26 5.25
CA THR A 64 3.38 1.22 6.27
C THR A 64 2.11 0.38 6.42
N LEU A 65 0.93 1.01 6.43
CA LEU A 65 -0.35 0.30 6.49
C LEU A 65 -0.54 -0.62 5.27
N LEU A 66 -0.22 -0.13 4.07
CA LEU A 66 -0.24 -0.95 2.85
C LEU A 66 0.70 -2.16 2.97
N PHE A 67 1.94 -1.92 3.41
CA PHE A 67 2.93 -2.97 3.60
C PHE A 67 2.48 -4.02 4.63
N TRP A 68 1.88 -3.59 5.74
CA TRP A 68 1.38 -4.46 6.82
C TRP A 68 0.11 -5.23 6.46
N LEU A 69 -0.71 -4.71 5.55
CA LEU A 69 -1.85 -5.45 5.00
C LEU A 69 -1.35 -6.64 4.16
N LEU A 70 -0.37 -6.40 3.29
CA LEU A 70 0.14 -7.38 2.34
C LEU A 70 1.03 -8.45 2.99
N PHE A 71 1.77 -8.06 4.04
CA PHE A 71 2.74 -8.94 4.69
C PHE A 71 2.47 -9.02 6.21
N PRO A 72 1.60 -9.95 6.66
CA PRO A 72 1.28 -10.08 8.08
C PRO A 72 2.50 -10.35 8.99
N SER A 73 3.52 -11.04 8.46
CA SER A 73 4.72 -11.46 9.21
C SER A 73 5.66 -10.31 9.59
N ILE A 74 5.56 -9.15 8.93
CA ILE A 74 6.42 -7.98 9.20
C ILE A 74 5.76 -6.94 10.11
N ARG A 75 4.48 -7.15 10.49
CA ARG A 75 3.76 -6.25 11.39
C ARG A 75 4.52 -6.10 12.70
N HIS A 76 4.63 -4.86 13.19
CA HIS A 76 5.38 -4.49 14.41
C HIS A 76 6.88 -4.81 14.38
N ARG A 77 7.42 -5.32 13.27
CA ARG A 77 8.85 -5.60 13.10
C ARG A 77 9.53 -4.57 12.23
N ASP A 78 8.80 -4.04 11.25
CA ASP A 78 9.33 -3.05 10.34
C ASP A 78 8.29 -2.02 9.91
N ALA A 79 8.74 -0.85 9.47
CA ALA A 79 7.92 0.23 8.96
C ALA A 79 8.58 0.91 7.76
N ILE A 80 7.75 1.54 6.93
CA ILE A 80 8.21 2.33 5.79
C ILE A 80 8.38 3.78 6.24
N VAL A 81 9.49 4.42 5.85
CA VAL A 81 9.84 5.80 6.21
C VAL A 81 10.02 6.66 4.96
N GLY A 82 9.83 7.97 5.08
CA GLY A 82 10.02 8.92 3.99
C GLY A 82 8.95 8.85 2.89
N ASP A 83 9.14 9.66 1.85
CA ASP A 83 8.27 9.69 0.68
C ASP A 83 8.48 8.41 -0.16
N VAL A 84 7.41 7.86 -0.74
CA VAL A 84 7.43 6.55 -1.43
C VAL A 84 6.75 6.64 -2.79
N LEU A 85 7.23 5.87 -3.77
CA LEU A 85 6.52 5.62 -5.02
C LEU A 85 5.92 4.21 -5.04
N ILE A 86 4.71 4.06 -5.57
CA ILE A 86 4.21 2.78 -6.09
C ILE A 86 4.42 2.76 -7.61
N VAL A 87 5.04 1.69 -8.08
CA VAL A 87 5.26 1.37 -9.49
C VAL A 87 4.75 -0.04 -9.79
N GLY A 88 4.72 -0.44 -11.07
CA GLY A 88 4.40 -1.80 -11.45
C GLY A 88 5.58 -2.76 -11.20
N HIS A 89 5.27 -4.04 -11.09
CA HIS A 89 6.28 -5.10 -11.04
C HIS A 89 7.20 -5.00 -12.28
N PRO A 90 8.51 -5.27 -12.14
CA PRO A 90 9.42 -5.17 -13.27
C PRO A 90 9.00 -6.08 -14.43
N ASP A 91 9.26 -5.62 -15.65
CA ASP A 91 9.06 -6.45 -16.85
C ASP A 91 10.10 -7.58 -16.92
N LYS A 92 9.99 -8.43 -17.94
CA LYS A 92 10.89 -9.56 -18.18
C LYS A 92 12.37 -9.17 -18.33
N ASP A 93 12.65 -7.90 -18.65
CA ASP A 93 13.98 -7.36 -18.86
C ASP A 93 14.48 -6.62 -17.58
N GLY A 94 13.69 -6.62 -16.51
CA GLY A 94 14.00 -5.98 -15.23
C GLY A 94 13.66 -4.48 -15.17
N ASN A 95 12.98 -3.93 -16.18
CA ASN A 95 12.65 -2.51 -16.20
C ASN A 95 11.43 -2.23 -15.30
N THR A 96 11.49 -1.14 -14.55
CA THR A 96 10.35 -0.61 -13.81
C THR A 96 9.19 -0.26 -14.77
N THR A 97 7.96 -0.60 -14.38
CA THR A 97 6.75 -0.38 -15.18
C THR A 97 5.78 0.59 -14.50
N ASP A 98 4.73 1.00 -15.22
CA ASP A 98 3.67 1.86 -14.69
C ASP A 98 2.97 1.22 -13.49
N ALA A 99 2.51 2.04 -12.54
CA ALA A 99 1.67 1.61 -11.45
C ALA A 99 0.46 0.82 -11.98
N PRO A 100 0.14 -0.37 -11.43
CA PRO A 100 -0.91 -1.20 -11.99
C PRO A 100 -2.28 -0.51 -11.96
N ALA A 101 -3.06 -0.68 -13.02
CA ALA A 101 -4.38 -0.04 -13.15
C ALA A 101 -5.31 -0.35 -11.97
N ASN A 102 -5.31 -1.59 -11.47
CA ASN A 102 -6.09 -1.99 -10.30
C ASN A 102 -5.67 -1.25 -9.02
N VAL A 103 -4.39 -0.90 -8.86
CA VAL A 103 -3.92 -0.10 -7.71
C VAL A 103 -4.31 1.36 -7.87
N VAL A 104 -4.23 1.88 -9.10
CA VAL A 104 -4.71 3.22 -9.43
C VAL A 104 -6.21 3.36 -9.15
N GLU A 105 -7.03 2.44 -9.66
CA GLU A 105 -8.48 2.39 -9.42
C GLU A 105 -8.79 2.28 -7.93
N LEU A 106 -8.07 1.41 -7.22
CA LEU A 106 -8.25 1.20 -5.79
C LEU A 106 -7.97 2.47 -4.98
N LEU A 107 -6.93 3.24 -5.30
CA LEU A 107 -6.51 4.38 -4.47
C LEU A 107 -7.11 5.73 -4.90
N PHE A 108 -7.53 5.87 -6.16
CA PHE A 108 -8.01 7.16 -6.70
C PHE A 108 -9.47 7.16 -7.14
N GLU A 109 -10.04 6.00 -7.49
CA GLU A 109 -11.35 5.94 -8.16
C GLU A 109 -12.42 5.27 -7.27
N THR A 110 -11.99 4.45 -6.32
CA THR A 110 -12.87 3.78 -5.36
C THR A 110 -13.44 4.79 -4.35
N LYS A 111 -14.77 4.91 -4.31
CA LYS A 111 -15.48 5.86 -3.45
C LYS A 111 -15.74 5.36 -2.02
N SER A 112 -15.80 4.04 -1.85
CA SER A 112 -16.09 3.43 -0.56
C SER A 112 -15.38 2.11 -0.39
N TYR A 113 -14.85 1.89 0.81
CA TYR A 113 -14.03 0.74 1.17
C TYR A 113 -14.64 -0.04 2.32
N LYS A 114 -14.34 -1.33 2.36
CA LYS A 114 -14.61 -2.20 3.51
C LYS A 114 -13.39 -3.06 3.82
N ALA A 115 -13.27 -3.45 5.08
CA ALA A 115 -12.29 -4.43 5.53
C ALA A 115 -12.90 -5.83 5.47
N GLU A 116 -12.12 -6.80 4.98
CA GLU A 116 -12.48 -8.22 5.02
C GLU A 116 -11.38 -9.02 5.72
N PHE A 117 -11.81 -10.05 6.43
CA PHE A 117 -10.95 -10.86 7.30
C PHE A 117 -11.07 -12.34 6.92
N GLN A 118 -9.93 -13.01 6.82
CA GLN A 118 -9.85 -14.46 6.70
C GLN A 118 -9.24 -15.02 7.98
N THR A 119 -9.90 -16.04 8.52
CA THR A 119 -9.56 -16.66 9.80
C THR A 119 -9.03 -18.08 9.60
N PHE A 120 -8.29 -18.59 10.59
CA PHE A 120 -7.65 -19.92 10.50
C PHE A 120 -8.66 -21.08 10.34
N ASP A 121 -9.89 -20.90 10.81
CA ASP A 121 -10.97 -21.90 10.72
C ASP A 121 -11.65 -21.92 9.34
N HIS A 122 -11.47 -20.87 8.54
CA HIS A 122 -12.02 -20.74 7.18
C HIS A 122 -10.94 -20.23 6.21
N PRO A 123 -9.93 -21.05 5.86
CA PRO A 123 -8.72 -20.62 5.16
C PRO A 123 -8.95 -20.07 3.75
N THR A 124 -10.11 -20.33 3.14
CA THR A 124 -10.44 -19.90 1.77
C THR A 124 -11.45 -18.77 1.71
N LYS A 125 -11.96 -18.29 2.85
CA LYS A 125 -13.08 -17.35 2.90
C LYS A 125 -12.70 -16.05 3.60
N PHE A 126 -12.91 -14.95 2.89
CA PHE A 126 -12.91 -13.61 3.46
C PHE A 126 -14.34 -13.21 3.85
N ASN A 127 -14.51 -12.62 5.04
CA ASN A 127 -15.78 -12.08 5.50
C ASN A 127 -15.59 -10.60 5.87
N GLY A 128 -16.46 -9.74 5.36
CA GLY A 128 -16.53 -8.32 5.73
C GLY A 128 -17.68 -8.03 6.67
N ASN A 129 -17.69 -6.83 7.24
CA ASN A 129 -18.84 -6.30 7.97
C ASN A 129 -19.53 -5.19 7.16
N LEU A 130 -20.59 -4.59 7.73
CA LEU A 130 -21.33 -3.49 7.12
C LEU A 130 -20.63 -2.12 7.26
N ARG A 131 -19.44 -2.05 7.86
CA ARG A 131 -18.72 -0.79 8.01
C ARG A 131 -18.17 -0.35 6.65
N ARG A 132 -18.26 0.95 6.39
CA ARG A 132 -17.80 1.61 5.17
C ARG A 132 -16.86 2.75 5.54
N PHE A 133 -15.91 3.04 4.67
CA PHE A 133 -14.94 4.12 4.80
C PHE A 133 -14.81 4.83 3.47
N ASP A 134 -14.60 6.14 3.50
CA ASP A 134 -14.38 6.93 2.28
C ASP A 134 -12.87 7.08 1.97
N ASP A 135 -12.01 6.63 2.89
CA ASP A 135 -10.55 6.62 2.75
C ASP A 135 -10.00 5.20 2.91
N TYR A 136 -9.11 4.81 1.99
CA TYR A 136 -8.49 3.49 1.96
C TYR A 136 -7.62 3.23 3.21
N PHE A 137 -6.86 4.23 3.65
CA PHE A 137 -5.91 4.08 4.75
C PHE A 137 -6.61 4.05 6.11
N GLU A 138 -7.76 4.71 6.26
CA GLU A 138 -8.62 4.54 7.44
C GLU A 138 -9.27 3.16 7.49
N ALA A 139 -9.70 2.62 6.34
CA ALA A 139 -10.13 1.22 6.26
C ALA A 139 -8.98 0.25 6.61
N ALA A 140 -7.76 0.52 6.12
CA ALA A 140 -6.56 -0.28 6.38
C ALA A 140 -6.18 -0.26 7.86
N ASN A 141 -6.18 0.92 8.47
CA ASN A 141 -5.91 1.10 9.89
C ASN A 141 -6.94 0.34 10.76
N TYR A 142 -8.23 0.48 10.43
CA TYR A 142 -9.29 -0.29 11.10
C TYR A 142 -9.08 -1.80 10.95
N ALA A 143 -8.77 -2.26 9.74
CA ALA A 143 -8.54 -3.66 9.43
C ALA A 143 -7.38 -4.23 10.27
N LEU A 144 -6.25 -3.54 10.33
CA LEU A 144 -5.08 -3.96 11.08
C LEU A 144 -5.31 -3.96 12.60
N LEU A 145 -5.98 -2.93 13.13
CA LEU A 145 -6.37 -2.90 14.55
C LEU A 145 -7.30 -4.06 14.92
N LYS A 146 -8.25 -4.39 14.03
CA LYS A 146 -9.14 -5.55 14.23
C LYS A 146 -8.39 -6.87 14.15
N ALA A 147 -7.48 -7.03 13.20
CA ALA A 147 -6.65 -8.23 13.07
C ALA A 147 -5.74 -8.43 14.30
N GLN A 148 -5.27 -7.34 14.91
CA GLN A 148 -4.49 -7.41 16.15
C GLN A 148 -5.33 -7.86 17.35
N ALA A 149 -6.58 -7.41 17.44
CA ALA A 149 -7.47 -7.74 18.55
C ALA A 149 -8.14 -9.12 18.41
N TRP A 150 -8.40 -9.58 17.19
CA TRP A 150 -9.07 -10.85 16.91
C TRP A 150 -8.04 -11.90 16.49
N THR A 151 -7.58 -12.69 17.46
CA THR A 151 -6.48 -13.67 17.30
C THR A 151 -6.75 -14.77 16.28
N ALA A 152 -7.99 -14.93 15.81
CA ALA A 152 -8.30 -15.91 14.76
C ALA A 152 -7.99 -15.41 13.34
N VAL A 153 -7.78 -14.11 13.14
CA VAL A 153 -7.50 -13.52 11.83
C VAL A 153 -6.08 -13.85 11.40
N GLU A 154 -5.95 -14.49 10.25
CA GLU A 154 -4.64 -14.75 9.60
C GLU A 154 -4.33 -13.69 8.55
N GLN A 155 -5.33 -13.35 7.74
CA GLN A 155 -5.20 -12.36 6.68
C GLN A 155 -6.32 -11.32 6.77
N THR A 156 -5.99 -10.10 6.36
CA THR A 156 -6.96 -9.03 6.24
C THR A 156 -6.68 -8.26 4.97
N ARG A 157 -7.73 -7.75 4.35
CA ARG A 157 -7.62 -6.93 3.14
C ARG A 157 -8.62 -5.78 3.18
N VAL A 158 -8.30 -4.74 2.42
CA VAL A 158 -9.23 -3.65 2.12
C VAL A 158 -9.65 -3.79 0.67
N VAL A 159 -10.95 -3.77 0.42
CA VAL A 159 -11.54 -3.92 -0.91
C VAL A 159 -12.57 -2.81 -1.15
N PRO A 160 -12.90 -2.51 -2.41
CA PRO A 160 -14.08 -1.72 -2.73
C PRO A 160 -15.31 -2.32 -2.04
N ALA A 161 -16.09 -1.47 -1.39
CA ALA A 161 -17.31 -1.92 -0.74
C ALA A 161 -18.42 -2.29 -1.74
N GLY A 162 -18.31 -1.78 -2.98
CA GLY A 162 -19.40 -1.75 -3.96
C GLY A 162 -20.47 -0.73 -3.57
N ASP A 163 -21.27 -0.30 -4.54
CA ASP A 163 -22.60 0.24 -4.24
C ASP A 163 -23.46 -0.97 -3.88
N GLU A 164 -23.71 -1.23 -2.60
CA GLU A 164 -24.83 -2.12 -2.26
C GLU A 164 -26.10 -1.40 -2.73
N VAL A 165 -26.60 -1.81 -3.90
CA VAL A 165 -27.99 -1.59 -4.29
C VAL A 165 -28.81 -2.28 -3.22
N ALA A 166 -29.56 -1.49 -2.46
CA ALA A 166 -30.57 -1.97 -1.53
C ALA A 166 -31.56 -2.90 -2.24
#